data_AF-A0AAN5YXJ0-F1
#
_entry.id   AF-A0AAN5YXJ0-F1
#
_cell.length_a   1.000
_cell.length_b   1.000
_cell.length_c   1.000
_cell.angle_alpha   90.00
_cell.angle_beta   90.00
_cell.angle_gamma   90.00
#
_symmetry.space_group_name_H-M   'P 1'
#
loop_
_entity.id
_entity.type
_entity.pdbx_description
1 polymer ?
#
loop_
_entity_poly.entity_id
_entity_poly.type
_entity_poly.pdbx_seq_one_letter_code
_entity_poly.pdbx_strand_id
1 'polypeptide(L)'
;MISTTPARYKKFPSLTNPVLSKTPENQQALRNLKKIYDDHSKDWDEGTRYTIIDYVLNGETEVTERIARTPGRHRLLQRNMTFAIWIVLRAIYGLERLGRIQYRFTEAFPGIDPASLVSPVLAKTTQEEGDDDGDEDAPSPLSICPPPPPPP
;
A
#
# COMPACT_ATOMS: atom_id res chain seq x y z
N MET A 1 -24.25 7.61 -4.02
CA MET A 1 -24.31 6.58 -5.09
C MET A 1 -23.89 5.26 -4.48
N ILE A 2 -24.74 4.24 -4.50
CA ILE A 2 -24.43 2.95 -3.89
C ILE A 2 -23.53 2.20 -4.88
N SER A 3 -22.21 2.32 -4.72
CA SER A 3 -21.27 1.45 -5.44
C SER A 3 -21.54 0.03 -4.96
N THR A 4 -22.38 -0.70 -5.70
CA THR A 4 -22.63 -2.12 -5.45
C THR A 4 -21.37 -2.84 -5.87
N THR A 5 -20.42 -2.94 -4.94
CA THR A 5 -19.17 -3.63 -5.20
C THR A 5 -19.47 -5.09 -5.55
N PRO A 6 -19.04 -5.59 -6.73
CA PRO A 6 -19.28 -6.96 -7.11
C PRO A 6 -18.72 -7.92 -6.06
N ALA A 7 -19.51 -8.91 -5.64
CA ALA A 7 -19.11 -9.88 -4.61
C ALA A 7 -17.76 -10.58 -4.89
N ARG A 8 -17.32 -10.61 -6.16
CA ARG A 8 -16.02 -11.12 -6.62
C ARG A 8 -14.81 -10.45 -5.96
N TYR A 9 -14.99 -9.24 -5.42
CA TYR A 9 -13.92 -8.44 -4.84
C TYR A 9 -13.82 -8.51 -3.32
N LYS A 10 -14.75 -9.20 -2.66
CA LYS A 10 -14.77 -9.32 -1.20
C LYS A 10 -13.79 -10.36 -0.67
N LYS A 11 -13.30 -11.27 -1.52
CA LYS A 11 -12.42 -12.38 -1.13
C LYS A 11 -11.41 -12.68 -2.22
N PHE A 12 -10.22 -13.11 -1.81
CA PHE A 12 -9.20 -13.60 -2.73
C PHE A 12 -9.74 -14.83 -3.50
N PRO A 13 -9.53 -14.91 -4.83
CA PRO A 13 -10.04 -16.02 -5.62
C PRO A 13 -9.40 -17.35 -5.20
N SER A 14 -10.20 -18.43 -5.23
CA SER A 14 -9.71 -19.78 -4.89
C SER A 14 -8.56 -20.18 -5.82
N LEU A 15 -7.50 -20.77 -5.26
CA LEU A 15 -6.32 -21.22 -6.02
C LEU A 15 -6.65 -22.30 -7.07
N THR A 16 -7.77 -22.99 -6.89
CA THR A 16 -8.33 -24.00 -7.81
C THR A 16 -9.16 -23.39 -8.96
N ASN A 17 -9.30 -22.07 -9.02
CA ASN A 17 -10.05 -21.40 -10.06
C ASN A 17 -9.46 -21.72 -11.45
N PRO A 18 -10.28 -22.13 -12.42
CA PRO A 18 -9.81 -22.57 -13.74
C PRO A 18 -9.09 -21.50 -14.55
N VAL A 19 -9.32 -20.22 -14.24
CA VAL A 19 -8.66 -19.08 -14.90
C VAL A 19 -7.21 -18.92 -14.42
N LEU A 20 -6.86 -19.46 -13.25
CA LEU A 20 -5.53 -19.35 -12.69
C LEU A 20 -4.58 -20.40 -13.28
N SER A 21 -3.34 -19.98 -13.49
CA SER A 21 -2.29 -20.87 -13.97
C SER A 21 -2.06 -22.05 -13.03
N LYS A 22 -1.94 -23.26 -13.61
CA LYS A 22 -1.72 -24.51 -12.85
C LYS A 22 -0.25 -24.89 -12.72
N THR A 23 0.67 -24.09 -13.24
CA THR A 23 2.11 -24.38 -13.10
C THR A 23 2.52 -24.29 -11.62
N PRO A 24 3.45 -25.13 -11.16
CA PRO A 24 3.83 -25.17 -9.75
C PRO A 24 4.41 -23.83 -9.27
N GLU A 25 5.16 -23.13 -10.12
CA GLU A 25 5.74 -21.81 -9.82
C GLU A 25 4.65 -20.75 -9.63
N ASN A 26 3.67 -20.68 -10.54
CA ASN A 26 2.56 -19.73 -10.43
C ASN A 26 1.67 -20.06 -9.24
N GLN A 27 1.43 -21.34 -8.98
CA GLN A 27 0.67 -21.76 -7.82
C GLN A 27 1.40 -21.40 -6.51
N GLN A 28 2.74 -21.47 -6.47
CA GLN A 28 3.50 -20.99 -5.32
C GLN A 28 3.39 -19.47 -5.16
N ALA A 29 3.51 -18.71 -6.24
CA ALA A 29 3.33 -17.27 -6.22
C ALA A 29 1.93 -16.86 -5.74
N LEU A 30 0.88 -17.54 -6.22
CA LEU A 30 -0.49 -17.31 -5.79
C LEU A 30 -0.72 -17.68 -4.33
N ARG A 31 -0.08 -18.76 -3.82
CA ARG A 31 -0.10 -19.10 -2.38
C ARG A 31 0.52 -18.01 -1.53
N ASN A 32 1.69 -17.50 -1.94
CA ASN A 32 2.37 -16.42 -1.24
C ASN A 32 1.51 -15.15 -1.23
N LEU A 33 0.93 -14.80 -2.38
CA LEU A 33 0.07 -13.63 -2.52
C LEU A 33 -1.20 -13.77 -1.68
N LYS A 34 -1.83 -14.95 -1.69
CA LYS A 34 -3.00 -15.22 -0.84
C LYS A 34 -2.65 -15.05 0.64
N LYS A 35 -1.50 -15.56 1.09
CA LYS A 35 -1.06 -15.39 2.48
C LYS A 35 -0.92 -13.91 2.83
N ILE A 36 -0.21 -13.14 2.02
CA ILE A 36 -0.04 -11.69 2.25
C ILE A 36 -1.39 -10.97 2.23
N TYR A 37 -2.30 -11.36 1.33
CA TYR A 37 -3.66 -10.82 1.28
C TYR A 37 -4.43 -11.14 2.56
N ASP A 38 -4.46 -12.38 3.01
CA ASP A 38 -5.19 -12.77 4.22
C ASP A 38 -4.63 -12.08 5.47
N ASP A 39 -3.30 -11.94 5.57
CA ASP A 39 -2.63 -11.37 6.74
C ASP A 39 -2.73 -9.82 6.79
N HIS A 40 -2.70 -9.14 5.64
CA HIS A 40 -2.53 -7.68 5.57
C HIS A 40 -3.66 -6.91 4.85
N SER A 41 -4.61 -7.57 4.19
CA SER A 41 -5.66 -6.85 3.41
C SER A 41 -6.55 -5.94 4.25
N LYS A 42 -6.63 -6.14 5.57
CA LYS A 42 -7.31 -5.24 6.50
C LYS A 42 -6.67 -3.85 6.56
N ASP A 43 -5.35 -3.79 6.38
CA ASP A 43 -4.53 -2.57 6.43
C ASP A 43 -4.37 -1.94 5.04
N TRP A 44 -5.20 -2.36 4.08
CA TRP A 44 -5.24 -1.84 2.72
C TRP A 44 -6.56 -1.13 2.43
N ASP A 45 -6.47 -0.06 1.65
CA ASP A 45 -7.64 0.58 1.08
C ASP A 45 -8.37 -0.38 0.12
N GLU A 46 -9.66 -0.10 -0.08
CA GLU A 46 -10.54 -0.90 -0.91
C GLU A 46 -10.04 -1.01 -2.36
N GLY A 47 -9.50 0.08 -2.91
CA GLY A 47 -8.95 0.13 -4.26
C GLY A 47 -7.75 -0.80 -4.45
N THR A 48 -6.83 -0.81 -3.49
CA THR A 48 -5.68 -1.73 -3.48
C THR A 48 -6.14 -3.19 -3.47
N ARG A 49 -7.05 -3.55 -2.56
CA ARG A 49 -7.58 -4.92 -2.48
C ARG A 49 -8.18 -5.39 -3.81
N TYR A 50 -8.90 -4.51 -4.49
CA TYR A 50 -9.63 -4.86 -5.71
C TYR A 50 -8.70 -4.96 -6.90
N THR A 51 -7.74 -4.04 -6.97
CA THR A 51 -6.70 -4.06 -7.99
C THR A 51 -5.87 -5.35 -7.91
N ILE A 52 -5.53 -5.82 -6.70
CA ILE A 52 -4.82 -7.10 -6.53
C ILE A 52 -5.66 -8.28 -7.05
N ILE A 53 -6.96 -8.32 -6.72
CA ILE A 53 -7.85 -9.37 -7.21
C ILE A 53 -7.97 -9.33 -8.74
N ASP A 54 -8.08 -8.14 -9.33
CA ASP A 54 -8.09 -7.97 -10.78
C ASP A 54 -6.81 -8.48 -11.43
N TYR A 55 -5.65 -8.19 -10.86
CA TYR A 55 -4.38 -8.70 -11.38
C TYR A 55 -4.33 -10.23 -11.36
N VAL A 56 -4.83 -10.86 -10.29
CA VAL A 56 -4.90 -12.32 -10.18
C VAL A 56 -5.84 -12.91 -11.22
N LEU A 57 -7.06 -12.37 -11.35
CA LEU A 57 -8.07 -12.87 -12.28
C LEU A 57 -7.69 -12.64 -13.75
N ASN A 58 -6.92 -11.60 -14.06
CA ASN A 58 -6.45 -11.28 -15.41
C ASN A 58 -5.11 -11.96 -15.78
N GLY A 59 -4.60 -12.86 -14.93
CA GLY A 59 -3.34 -13.58 -15.18
C GLY A 59 -2.09 -12.69 -15.16
N GLU A 60 -2.15 -11.54 -14.47
CA GLU A 60 -1.05 -10.58 -14.40
C GLU A 60 0.00 -10.92 -13.37
N THR A 61 -0.34 -11.85 -12.48
CA THR A 61 0.56 -12.44 -11.49
C THR A 61 1.30 -13.66 -12.03
N GLU A 62 1.08 -14.01 -13.30
CA GLU A 62 1.76 -15.15 -13.93
C GLU A 62 3.23 -14.86 -14.20
N VAL A 63 4.06 -15.83 -13.82
CA VAL A 63 5.49 -15.80 -13.97
C VAL A 63 5.91 -17.06 -14.72
N THR A 64 6.50 -16.85 -15.89
CA THR A 64 7.23 -17.92 -16.57
C THR A 64 8.60 -18.09 -15.91
N GLU A 65 9.22 -19.26 -16.00
CA GLU A 65 10.56 -19.52 -15.44
C GLU A 65 11.59 -18.44 -15.83
N ARG A 66 11.49 -17.93 -17.06
CA ARG A 66 12.34 -16.85 -17.57
C ARG A 66 12.11 -15.53 -16.84
N ILE A 67 10.85 -15.18 -16.58
CA ILE A 67 10.47 -13.95 -15.87
C ILE A 67 10.78 -14.09 -14.37
N ALA A 68 10.68 -15.31 -13.80
CA ALA A 68 11.06 -15.61 -12.42
C ALA A 68 12.51 -15.21 -12.11
N ARG A 69 13.40 -15.30 -13.11
CA ARG A 69 14.81 -14.91 -13.01
C ARG A 69 15.04 -13.40 -13.19
N THR A 70 14.10 -12.67 -13.78
CA THR A 70 14.26 -11.24 -14.08
C THR A 70 13.01 -10.45 -13.67
N PRO A 71 12.89 -10.07 -12.39
CA PRO A 71 11.74 -9.33 -11.87
C PRO A 71 11.44 -8.05 -12.65
N GLY A 72 12.50 -7.38 -13.14
CA GLY A 72 12.43 -6.16 -13.93
C GLY A 72 11.66 -6.26 -15.27
N ARG A 73 11.35 -7.47 -15.74
CA ARG A 73 10.59 -7.71 -16.98
C ARG A 73 9.13 -8.10 -16.74
N HIS A 74 8.69 -8.09 -15.49
CA HIS A 74 7.31 -8.43 -15.18
C HIS A 74 6.32 -7.46 -15.83
N ARG A 75 5.18 -7.97 -16.33
CA ARG A 75 4.18 -7.19 -17.07
C ARG A 75 3.71 -5.96 -16.30
N LEU A 76 3.55 -6.11 -14.97
CA LEU A 76 3.12 -5.01 -14.10
C LEU A 76 4.11 -3.83 -14.03
N LEU A 77 5.40 -4.05 -14.32
CA LEU A 77 6.39 -2.96 -14.29
C LEU A 77 6.33 -2.03 -15.52
N GLN A 78 5.58 -2.42 -16.55
CA GLN A 78 5.28 -1.57 -17.70
C GLN A 78 4.26 -0.48 -17.39
N ARG A 79 3.66 -0.51 -16.19
CA ARG A 79 2.67 0.45 -15.71
C ARG A 79 3.28 1.42 -14.70
N ASN A 80 2.51 2.44 -14.36
CA ASN A 80 2.82 3.32 -13.24
C ASN A 80 2.82 2.51 -11.94
N MET A 81 3.79 2.79 -11.07
CA MET A 81 3.94 2.06 -9.81
C MET A 81 2.74 2.36 -8.91
N THR A 82 2.07 1.30 -8.44
CA THR A 82 1.00 1.39 -7.44
C THR A 82 1.32 0.49 -6.27
N PHE A 83 0.69 0.74 -5.13
CA PHE A 83 0.86 -0.11 -3.95
C PHE A 83 0.42 -1.55 -4.24
N ALA A 84 -0.67 -1.76 -4.97
CA ALA A 84 -1.09 -3.09 -5.45
C ALA A 84 -0.03 -3.80 -6.29
N ILE A 85 0.62 -3.09 -7.23
CA ILE A 85 1.73 -3.65 -8.03
C ILE A 85 2.90 -4.05 -7.12
N TRP A 86 3.25 -3.20 -6.15
CA TRP A 86 4.31 -3.48 -5.18
C TRP A 86 4.03 -4.76 -4.37
N ILE A 87 2.82 -4.90 -3.83
CA ILE A 87 2.40 -6.09 -3.08
C ILE A 87 2.50 -7.36 -3.91
N VAL A 88 1.99 -7.33 -5.15
CA VAL A 88 2.03 -8.48 -6.05
C VAL A 88 3.47 -8.88 -6.36
N LEU A 89 4.32 -7.91 -6.73
CA LEU A 89 5.72 -8.20 -7.03
C LEU A 89 6.44 -8.76 -5.81
N ARG A 90 6.17 -8.25 -4.61
CA ARG A 90 6.77 -8.75 -3.37
C ARG A 90 6.34 -10.18 -3.05
N ALA A 91 5.07 -10.51 -3.26
CA ALA A 91 4.56 -11.86 -3.07
C ALA A 91 5.22 -12.89 -4.01
N ILE A 92 5.50 -12.46 -5.24
CA ILE A 92 6.06 -13.28 -6.30
C ILE A 92 7.57 -13.48 -6.14
N TYR A 93 8.33 -12.39 -5.97
CA TYR A 93 9.79 -12.40 -6.04
C TYR A 93 10.48 -12.34 -4.68
N GLY A 94 9.76 -11.97 -3.62
CA GLY A 94 10.34 -11.63 -2.33
C GLY A 94 10.99 -10.24 -2.33
N LEU A 95 11.15 -9.67 -1.14
CA LEU A 95 11.68 -8.30 -0.97
C LEU A 95 13.15 -8.18 -1.46
N GLU A 96 13.96 -9.21 -1.18
CA GLU A 96 15.41 -9.21 -1.46
C GLU A 96 15.74 -9.07 -2.95
N ARG A 97 14.88 -9.62 -3.82
CA ARG A 97 15.09 -9.61 -5.27
C ARG A 97 14.57 -8.34 -5.95
N LEU A 98 13.96 -7.43 -5.19
CA LEU A 98 13.31 -6.24 -5.71
C LEU A 98 14.12 -4.96 -5.51
N GLY A 99 15.40 -4.99 -5.13
CA GLY A 99 16.19 -3.79 -4.80
C GLY A 99 16.07 -2.62 -5.81
N ARG A 100 16.14 -2.87 -7.13
CA ARG A 100 15.95 -1.81 -8.13
C ARG A 100 14.51 -1.29 -8.22
N ILE A 101 13.54 -2.16 -7.93
CA ILE A 101 12.11 -1.83 -7.96
C ILE A 101 11.69 -1.12 -6.67
N GLN A 102 12.37 -1.39 -5.55
CA GLN A 102 12.22 -0.65 -4.29
C GLN A 102 12.46 0.84 -4.51
N TYR A 103 13.53 1.21 -5.24
CA TYR A 103 13.80 2.62 -5.54
C TYR A 103 12.62 3.30 -6.24
N ARG A 104 12.05 2.66 -7.28
CA ARG A 104 10.84 3.16 -7.97
C ARG A 104 9.62 3.25 -7.05
N PHE A 105 9.52 2.35 -6.07
CA PHE A 105 8.44 2.37 -5.09
C PHE A 105 8.61 3.54 -4.11
N THR A 106 9.80 3.73 -3.56
CA THR A 106 10.13 4.84 -2.66
C THR A 106 9.94 6.20 -3.34
N GLU A 107 10.26 6.32 -4.63
CA GLU A 107 9.98 7.55 -5.40
C GLU A 107 8.48 7.82 -5.55
N ALA A 108 7.67 6.77 -5.76
CA ALA A 108 6.22 6.91 -5.91
C ALA A 108 5.48 7.13 -4.57
N PHE A 109 6.04 6.60 -3.47
CA PHE A 109 5.47 6.63 -2.13
C PHE A 109 6.54 7.05 -1.10
N PRO A 110 6.95 8.33 -1.11
CA PRO A 110 7.97 8.82 -0.17
C PRO A 110 7.49 8.70 1.27
N GLY A 111 8.38 8.28 2.17
CA GLY A 111 8.08 8.08 3.59
C GLY A 111 7.45 6.73 3.95
N ILE A 112 7.07 5.92 2.95
CA ILE A 112 6.59 4.55 3.18
C ILE A 112 7.76 3.59 3.14
N ASP A 113 7.96 2.83 4.21
CA ASP A 113 8.95 1.76 4.25
C ASP A 113 8.59 0.68 3.21
N PRO A 114 9.48 0.34 2.24
CA PRO A 114 9.25 -0.72 1.27
C PRO A 114 9.02 -2.11 1.90
N ALA A 115 9.52 -2.33 3.13
CA ALA A 115 9.25 -3.54 3.88
C ALA A 115 7.86 -3.52 4.56
N SER A 116 7.21 -2.36 4.67
CA SER A 116 5.84 -2.24 5.15
C SER A 116 4.85 -2.81 4.14
N LEU A 117 3.79 -3.42 4.67
CA LEU A 117 2.62 -3.90 3.92
C LEU A 117 1.39 -3.06 4.27
N VAL A 118 1.51 -1.89 4.87
CA VAL A 118 0.38 -1.00 5.17
C VAL A 118 0.14 -0.07 3.98
N SER A 119 -1.13 0.14 3.59
CA SER A 119 -1.43 1.04 2.48
C SER A 119 -0.99 2.48 2.80
N PRO A 120 -0.33 3.17 1.84
CA PRO A 120 0.07 4.57 2.00
C PRO A 120 -1.09 5.51 2.31
N VAL A 121 -2.31 5.16 1.89
CA VAL A 121 -3.51 5.96 2.16
C VAL A 121 -3.86 5.95 3.64
N LEU A 122 -3.76 4.78 4.28
CA LEU A 122 -4.05 4.63 5.71
C LEU A 122 -2.88 5.12 6.59
N ALA A 123 -1.65 4.94 6.12
CA ALA A 123 -0.46 5.45 6.82
C ALA A 123 -0.46 6.99 6.94
N LYS A 124 -1.00 7.69 5.94
CA LYS A 124 -1.14 9.16 5.99
C LYS A 124 -2.22 9.61 6.98
N THR A 125 -3.34 8.89 7.06
CA THR A 125 -4.41 9.21 8.03
C THR A 125 -3.91 9.11 9.48
N THR A 126 -3.11 8.11 9.82
CA THR A 126 -2.53 7.98 11.17
C THR A 126 -1.53 9.08 11.51
N GLN A 127 -0.96 9.76 10.52
CA GLN A 127 0.01 10.83 10.74
C GLN A 127 -0.65 12.21 10.91
N GLU A 128 -1.94 12.35 10.56
CA GLU A 128 -2.71 13.60 10.70
C GLU A 128 -3.60 13.65 11.95
N GLU A 129 -3.83 12.52 12.64
CA GLU A 129 -4.64 12.45 13.88
C GLU A 129 -3.82 12.66 15.17
N GLY A 130 -2.75 13.45 15.10
CA GLY A 130 -1.83 13.72 16.21
C GLY A 130 -1.52 15.20 16.40
N ASP A 131 -2.53 16.07 16.33
CA ASP A 131 -2.47 17.46 16.80
C ASP A 131 -3.88 17.96 17.15
N ASP A 132 -4.55 17.25 18.06
CA ASP A 132 -5.72 17.78 18.78
C ASP A 132 -5.71 17.16 20.18
N ASP A 133 -5.09 17.88 21.12
CA ASP A 133 -5.62 18.03 22.48
C ASP A 133 -4.87 19.16 23.20
N GLY A 134 -5.61 20.21 23.54
CA GLY A 134 -5.11 21.39 24.22
C GLY A 134 -6.20 22.44 24.43
N ASP A 135 -7.35 22.03 24.95
CA ASP A 135 -8.36 22.93 25.51
C ASP A 135 -7.78 23.56 26.79
N GLU A 136 -7.32 24.81 26.71
CA GLU A 136 -7.03 25.64 27.88
C GLU A 136 -7.54 27.08 27.65
N ASP A 137 -8.75 27.33 28.13
CA ASP A 137 -9.25 28.57 28.74
C ASP A 137 -8.41 29.85 28.51
N ALA A 138 -8.89 30.70 27.61
CA ALA A 138 -8.55 32.13 27.56
C ALA A 138 -9.75 32.93 28.09
N PRO A 139 -9.56 34.03 28.85
CA PRO A 139 -8.59 35.06 28.50
C PRO A 139 -7.82 35.67 29.69
N SER A 140 -6.50 35.83 29.53
CA SER A 140 -5.77 36.90 30.24
C SER A 140 -5.14 37.84 29.20
N PRO A 141 -5.54 39.12 29.18
CA PRO A 141 -5.03 40.09 28.22
C PRO A 141 -3.65 40.62 28.64
N LEU A 142 -2.70 40.48 27.72
CA LEU A 142 -1.57 41.38 27.44
C LEU A 142 -1.06 42.26 28.60
N SER A 143 0.06 41.84 29.21
CA SER A 143 0.99 42.76 29.87
C SER A 143 1.54 43.76 28.85
N ILE A 144 0.89 44.92 28.77
CA ILE A 144 1.42 46.14 28.17
C ILE A 144 2.26 46.82 29.25
N CYS A 145 3.58 46.91 29.05
CA CYS A 145 4.43 47.77 29.86
C CYS A 145 3.98 49.24 29.75
N PRO A 146 3.69 49.94 30.85
CA PRO A 146 3.55 51.40 30.84
C PRO A 146 4.93 52.10 30.86
N PRO A 147 5.03 53.33 30.31
CA PRO A 147 6.28 54.10 30.25
C PRO A 147 6.71 54.67 31.62
N PRO A 148 7.99 55.07 31.79
CA PRO A 148 8.52 55.55 33.07
C PRO A 148 7.95 56.93 33.47
N PRO A 149 7.94 57.28 34.77
CA PRO A 149 7.36 58.53 35.27
C PRO A 149 8.27 59.76 34.99
N PRO A 150 7.70 60.98 34.95
CA PRO A 150 8.47 62.21 34.78
C PRO A 150 9.18 62.64 36.08
N PRO A 151 10.35 63.32 35.99
CA PRO A 151 11.07 63.83 37.16
C PRO A 151 10.43 65.12 37.74
N PRO A 152 10.77 65.48 39.00
CA PRO A 152 10.25 66.68 39.69
C PRO A 152 10.74 68.01 39.11
#